data_AF-A0A2T2U1T0-F1
#
_entry.id   AF-A0A2T2U1T0-F1
#
_cell.length_a   1.000
_cell.length_b   1.000
_cell.length_c   1.000
_cell.angle_alpha   90.00
_cell.angle_beta   90.00
_cell.angle_gamma   90.00
#
_symmetry.space_group_name_H-M   'P 1'
#
loop_
_entity.id
_entity.type
_entity.pdbx_description
1 polymer ?
#
loop_
_entity_poly.entity_id
_entity_poly.type
_entity_poly.pdbx_seq_one_letter_code
_entity_poly.pdbx_strand_id
1 'polypeptide(L)'
;MDAYRWSVRLKLGLIVFAVGIAVASLWYTQRLVDRLQKREQAVIQLWAGALEQVVQTQQAGNPHREAFRRLDAFLRSLERDGAADTLSADQVAAFRDALSWAETMPPTREFNFILNQILEPDQFDVPAIITDSTRRRPLSWQNVGVPDDLGSLSPEDSAEAIEQLHGELDEMKSGFEPIPIRIDLSENPSEDLQSGTGGQLTQYVYYDESALITELRTFPWVQLVFVGLFILVGYLGFSYIRRSEQSSLWMGMAREAAHQLGTPLSSLMGWIEMLRSPDLGTEQKERALTEIENDVERLQRVADRFSDIGSQPKLERCDLVPIVEQTAAYLRRRIPQQGQSIDLTVDMPEALVAEANEELFAWVLENLFKNALDAIDDEEG
;
A
#
# COMPACT_ATOMS: atom_id res chain seq x y z
N MET A 1 -10.61 33.15 -11.71
CA MET A 1 -11.01 31.97 -10.89
C MET A 1 -10.80 30.63 -11.60
N ASP A 2 -10.79 30.56 -12.94
CA ASP A 2 -10.71 29.28 -13.65
C ASP A 2 -9.34 28.59 -13.65
N ALA A 3 -8.23 29.35 -13.61
CA ALA A 3 -6.89 28.77 -13.47
C ALA A 3 -6.70 28.02 -12.14
N TYR A 4 -7.25 28.55 -11.04
CA TYR A 4 -7.22 27.90 -9.73
C TYR A 4 -8.02 26.59 -9.72
N ARG A 5 -9.25 26.62 -10.28
CA ARG A 5 -10.10 25.42 -10.42
C ARG A 5 -9.46 24.35 -11.31
N TRP A 6 -8.75 24.75 -12.36
CA TRP A 6 -8.03 23.83 -13.24
C TRP A 6 -6.85 23.16 -12.52
N SER A 7 -6.07 23.92 -11.75
CA SER A 7 -4.95 23.36 -10.96
C SER A 7 -5.43 22.34 -9.92
N VAL A 8 -6.58 22.58 -9.28
CA VAL A 8 -7.16 21.67 -8.28
C VAL A 8 -7.71 20.40 -8.94
N ARG A 9 -8.37 20.52 -10.09
CA ARG A 9 -8.90 19.37 -10.84
C ARG A 9 -7.78 18.45 -11.36
N LEU A 10 -6.68 19.03 -11.83
CA LEU A 10 -5.53 18.26 -12.33
C LEU A 10 -4.85 17.50 -11.19
N LYS A 11 -4.70 18.14 -10.01
CA LYS A 11 -4.19 17.50 -8.78
C LYS A 11 -5.10 16.37 -8.31
N LEU A 12 -6.42 16.58 -8.30
CA LEU A 12 -7.39 15.55 -7.94
C LEU A 12 -7.34 14.37 -8.93
N GLY A 13 -7.24 14.66 -10.22
CA GLY A 13 -7.12 13.66 -11.27
C GLY A 13 -5.90 12.76 -11.10
N LEU A 14 -4.75 13.33 -10.69
CA LEU A 14 -3.52 12.59 -10.46
C LEU A 14 -3.63 11.65 -9.24
N ILE A 15 -4.31 12.08 -8.18
CA ILE A 15 -4.61 11.24 -7.01
C ILE A 15 -5.53 10.09 -7.41
N VAL A 16 -6.62 10.37 -8.13
CA VAL A 16 -7.56 9.34 -8.60
C VAL A 16 -6.85 8.34 -9.51
N PHE A 17 -5.96 8.81 -10.39
CA PHE A 17 -5.17 7.94 -11.25
C PHE A 17 -4.22 7.04 -10.46
N ALA A 18 -3.50 7.58 -9.46
CA ALA A 18 -2.61 6.81 -8.60
C ALA A 18 -3.38 5.72 -7.80
N VAL A 19 -4.55 6.08 -7.27
CA VAL A 19 -5.45 5.13 -6.60
C VAL A 19 -5.94 4.06 -7.59
N GLY A 20 -6.27 4.44 -8.82
CA GLY A 20 -6.65 3.52 -9.89
C GLY A 20 -5.58 2.48 -10.21
N ILE A 21 -4.31 2.91 -10.32
CA ILE A 21 -3.17 2.00 -10.52
C ILE A 21 -3.01 1.06 -9.34
N ALA A 22 -3.11 1.56 -8.10
CA ALA A 22 -2.99 0.75 -6.91
C ALA A 22 -4.06 -0.35 -6.87
N VAL A 23 -5.32 -0.01 -7.13
CA VAL A 23 -6.44 -0.96 -7.19
C VAL A 23 -6.24 -1.98 -8.32
N ALA A 24 -5.85 -1.54 -9.51
CA ALA A 24 -5.61 -2.43 -10.65
C ALA A 24 -4.47 -3.42 -10.37
N SER A 25 -3.39 -2.97 -9.75
CA SER A 25 -2.25 -3.81 -9.35
C SER A 25 -2.66 -4.82 -8.28
N LEU A 26 -3.40 -4.40 -7.25
CA LEU A 26 -3.91 -5.32 -6.22
C LEU A 26 -4.82 -6.40 -6.82
N TRP A 27 -5.74 -6.00 -7.69
CA TRP A 27 -6.63 -6.92 -8.38
C TRP A 27 -5.85 -7.92 -9.25
N TYR A 28 -4.83 -7.44 -9.97
CA TYR A 28 -3.99 -8.30 -10.79
C TYR A 28 -3.20 -9.31 -9.95
N THR A 29 -2.58 -8.87 -8.85
CA THR A 29 -1.81 -9.74 -7.95
C THR A 29 -2.70 -10.79 -7.29
N GLN A 30 -3.87 -10.41 -6.79
CA GLN A 30 -4.84 -11.38 -6.24
C GLN A 30 -5.25 -12.42 -7.29
N ARG A 31 -5.58 -11.96 -8.50
CA ARG A 31 -5.91 -12.86 -9.61
C ARG A 31 -4.75 -13.76 -10.03
N LEU A 32 -3.50 -13.31 -9.86
CA LEU A 32 -2.32 -14.11 -10.15
C LEU A 32 -2.14 -15.21 -9.11
N VAL A 33 -2.23 -14.86 -7.82
CA VAL A 33 -2.16 -15.81 -6.70
C VAL A 33 -3.22 -16.91 -6.85
N ASP A 34 -4.48 -16.53 -7.08
CA ASP A 34 -5.57 -17.50 -7.26
C ASP A 34 -5.34 -18.43 -8.46
N ARG A 35 -4.73 -17.92 -9.54
CA ARG A 35 -4.42 -18.73 -10.73
C ARG A 35 -3.27 -19.69 -10.46
N LEU A 36 -2.25 -19.26 -9.73
CA LEU A 36 -1.12 -20.11 -9.34
C LEU A 36 -1.59 -21.22 -8.41
N GLN A 37 -2.41 -20.90 -7.40
CA GLN A 37 -2.95 -21.88 -6.47
C GLN A 37 -3.79 -22.94 -7.19
N LYS A 38 -4.67 -22.53 -8.12
CA LYS A 38 -5.44 -23.47 -8.94
C LYS A 38 -4.56 -24.34 -9.83
N ARG A 39 -3.46 -23.79 -10.35
CA ARG A 39 -2.49 -24.54 -11.15
C ARG A 39 -1.79 -25.59 -10.30
N GLU A 40 -1.31 -25.23 -9.11
CA GLU A 40 -0.67 -26.17 -8.17
C GLU A 40 -1.64 -27.29 -7.77
N GLN A 41 -2.88 -26.96 -7.40
CA GLN A 41 -3.90 -27.97 -7.09
C GLN A 41 -4.15 -28.94 -8.25
N ALA A 42 -4.26 -28.42 -9.48
CA ALA A 42 -4.46 -29.27 -10.67
C ALA A 42 -3.26 -30.20 -10.91
N VAL A 43 -2.03 -29.71 -10.69
CA VAL A 43 -0.80 -30.49 -10.82
C VAL A 43 -0.74 -31.59 -9.76
N ILE A 44 -1.04 -31.29 -8.50
CA ILE A 44 -1.02 -32.29 -7.41
C ILE A 44 -2.09 -33.36 -7.65
N GLN A 45 -3.26 -32.98 -8.16
CA GLN A 45 -4.30 -33.95 -8.55
C GLN A 45 -3.84 -34.87 -9.69
N LEU A 46 -3.18 -34.31 -10.72
CA LEU A 46 -2.61 -35.11 -11.80
C LEU A 46 -1.50 -36.04 -11.30
N TRP A 47 -0.65 -35.55 -10.39
CA TRP A 47 0.40 -36.33 -9.76
C TRP A 47 -0.16 -37.49 -8.93
N ALA A 48 -1.14 -37.23 -8.07
CA ALA A 48 -1.81 -38.25 -7.28
C ALA A 48 -2.52 -39.29 -8.17
N GLY A 49 -3.19 -38.85 -9.25
CA GLY A 49 -3.82 -39.76 -10.21
C GLY A 49 -2.81 -40.60 -11.01
N ALA A 50 -1.66 -40.03 -11.40
CA ALA A 50 -0.58 -40.77 -12.04
C ALA A 50 0.01 -41.82 -11.09
N LEU A 51 0.19 -41.46 -9.81
CA LEU A 51 0.66 -42.38 -8.77
C LEU A 51 -0.35 -43.52 -8.55
N GLU A 52 -1.65 -43.23 -8.50
CA GLU A 52 -2.70 -44.24 -8.42
C GLU A 52 -2.59 -45.26 -9.57
N GLN A 53 -2.47 -44.78 -10.80
CA GLN A 53 -2.35 -45.61 -12.00
C GLN A 53 -1.10 -46.50 -11.98
N VAL A 54 0.02 -45.98 -11.47
CA VAL A 54 1.27 -46.76 -11.37
C VAL A 54 1.16 -47.85 -10.32
N VAL A 55 0.64 -47.52 -9.14
CA VAL A 55 0.45 -48.52 -8.08
C VAL A 55 -0.47 -49.63 -8.57
N GLN A 56 -1.57 -49.29 -9.25
CA GLN A 56 -2.48 -50.29 -9.85
C GLN A 56 -1.76 -51.16 -10.89
N THR A 57 -0.96 -50.57 -11.79
CA THR A 57 -0.22 -51.31 -12.83
C THR A 57 0.84 -52.25 -12.23
N GLN A 58 1.56 -51.81 -11.20
CA GLN A 58 2.55 -52.65 -10.52
C GLN A 58 1.90 -53.78 -9.72
N GLN A 59 0.79 -53.52 -9.04
CA GLN A 59 0.04 -54.58 -8.37
C GLN A 59 -0.52 -55.60 -9.35
N ALA A 60 -0.98 -55.14 -10.52
CA ALA A 60 -1.37 -56.01 -11.63
C ALA A 60 -0.21 -56.82 -12.22
N GLY A 61 1.05 -56.46 -11.92
CA GLY A 61 2.28 -57.18 -12.29
C GLY A 61 3.00 -57.92 -11.14
N ASN A 62 2.52 -57.84 -9.89
CA ASN A 62 3.18 -58.41 -8.71
C ASN A 62 3.37 -59.95 -8.86
N PRO A 63 4.64 -60.46 -8.88
CA PRO A 63 4.94 -61.88 -9.04
C PRO A 63 4.71 -62.71 -7.77
N HIS A 64 4.66 -62.06 -6.59
CA HIS A 64 4.47 -62.71 -5.29
C HIS A 64 2.99 -62.70 -4.84
N ARG A 65 2.04 -62.35 -5.71
CA ARG A 65 0.60 -62.29 -5.39
C ARG A 65 0.05 -63.59 -4.80
N GLU A 66 0.44 -64.73 -5.36
CA GLU A 66 0.04 -66.03 -4.80
C GLU A 66 0.63 -66.29 -3.42
N ALA A 67 1.88 -65.86 -3.17
CA ALA A 67 2.52 -66.02 -1.88
C ALA A 67 1.80 -65.20 -0.80
N PHE A 68 1.41 -63.96 -1.10
CA PHE A 68 0.61 -63.15 -0.17
C PHE A 68 -0.76 -63.76 0.14
N ARG A 69 -1.45 -64.34 -0.86
CA ARG A 69 -2.73 -65.03 -0.61
C ARG A 69 -2.57 -66.25 0.26
N ARG A 70 -1.53 -67.06 0.02
CA ARG A 70 -1.24 -68.23 0.86
C ARG A 70 -0.90 -67.80 2.29
N LEU A 71 -0.21 -66.68 2.46
CA LEU A 71 0.07 -66.10 3.78
C LEU A 71 -1.21 -65.65 4.50
N ASP A 72 -2.09 -64.90 3.83
CA ASP A 72 -3.37 -64.46 4.40
C ASP A 72 -4.27 -65.65 4.78
N ALA A 73 -4.38 -66.65 3.91
CA ALA A 73 -5.13 -67.88 4.20
C ALA A 73 -4.57 -68.63 5.41
N PHE A 74 -3.24 -68.70 5.53
CA PHE A 74 -2.57 -69.30 6.69
C PHE A 74 -2.84 -68.52 7.98
N LEU A 75 -2.71 -67.19 7.96
CA LEU A 75 -3.02 -66.34 9.12
C LEU A 75 -4.47 -66.48 9.58
N ARG A 76 -5.43 -66.55 8.64
CA ARG A 76 -6.85 -66.79 8.98
C ARG A 76 -7.10 -68.18 9.56
N SER A 77 -6.37 -69.20 9.12
CA SER A 77 -6.47 -70.55 9.71
C SER A 77 -5.94 -70.58 11.14
N LEU A 78 -4.86 -69.84 11.44
CA LEU A 78 -4.33 -69.68 12.79
C LEU A 78 -5.35 -69.03 13.74
N GLU A 79 -6.03 -67.98 13.28
CA GLU A 79 -7.06 -67.29 14.07
C GLU A 79 -8.29 -68.16 14.34
N ARG A 80 -8.62 -69.06 13.41
CA ARG A 80 -9.85 -69.88 13.48
C ARG A 80 -9.66 -71.19 14.26
N ASP A 81 -8.54 -71.89 14.04
CA ASP A 81 -8.34 -73.26 14.52
C ASP A 81 -7.22 -73.40 15.58
N GLY A 82 -6.44 -72.33 15.83
CA GLY A 82 -5.44 -72.25 16.92
C GLY A 82 -4.25 -73.22 16.85
N ALA A 83 -4.28 -74.22 15.97
CA ALA A 83 -3.22 -75.18 15.73
C ALA A 83 -2.75 -75.08 14.27
N ALA A 84 -1.49 -74.71 14.07
CA ALA A 84 -0.90 -74.57 12.75
C ALA A 84 -0.43 -75.92 12.21
N ASP A 85 -0.72 -76.21 10.94
CA ASP A 85 0.21 -77.04 10.16
C ASP A 85 1.56 -76.32 10.11
N THR A 86 2.65 -77.03 10.37
CA THR A 86 4.00 -76.45 10.34
C THR A 86 4.31 -75.98 8.93
N LEU A 87 4.58 -74.67 8.77
CA LEU A 87 5.03 -74.11 7.50
C LEU A 87 6.32 -74.83 7.05
N SER A 88 6.32 -75.28 5.79
CA SER A 88 7.53 -75.82 5.17
C SER A 88 8.59 -74.72 5.01
N ALA A 89 9.87 -75.11 4.98
CA ALA A 89 10.98 -74.17 4.76
C ALA A 89 10.81 -73.35 3.46
N ASP A 90 10.26 -73.97 2.42
CA ASP A 90 9.99 -73.32 1.13
C ASP A 90 8.86 -72.28 1.22
N GLN A 91 7.82 -72.53 2.01
CA GLN A 91 6.75 -71.55 2.26
C GLN A 91 7.27 -70.35 3.05
N VAL A 92 8.10 -70.58 4.07
CA VAL A 92 8.72 -69.51 4.86
C VAL A 92 9.64 -68.65 3.98
N ALA A 93 10.43 -69.27 3.09
CA ALA A 93 11.25 -68.55 2.12
C ALA A 93 10.40 -67.72 1.16
N ALA A 94 9.34 -68.31 0.58
CA ALA A 94 8.44 -67.61 -0.33
C ALA A 94 7.70 -66.43 0.34
N PHE A 95 7.29 -66.55 1.60
CA PHE A 95 6.69 -65.46 2.36
C PHE A 95 7.68 -64.36 2.71
N ARG A 96 8.93 -64.73 3.02
CA ARG A 96 10.00 -63.75 3.26
C ARG A 96 10.34 -62.97 1.98
N ASP A 97 10.40 -63.65 0.84
CA ASP A 97 10.65 -63.01 -0.45
C ASP A 97 9.47 -62.13 -0.89
N ALA A 98 8.24 -62.57 -0.61
CA ALA A 98 7.07 -61.73 -0.81
C ALA A 98 7.12 -60.48 0.09
N LEU A 99 7.38 -60.65 1.39
CA LEU A 99 7.46 -59.55 2.35
C LEU A 99 8.57 -58.56 1.98
N SER A 100 9.75 -59.04 1.59
CA SER A 100 10.85 -58.16 1.14
C SER A 100 10.49 -57.40 -0.14
N TRP A 101 9.77 -58.04 -1.07
CA TRP A 101 9.21 -57.37 -2.25
C TRP A 101 8.17 -56.30 -1.86
N ALA A 102 7.27 -56.56 -0.90
CA ALA A 102 6.29 -55.56 -0.45
C ALA A 102 6.91 -54.44 0.39
N GLU A 103 7.94 -54.69 1.19
CA GLU A 103 8.66 -53.66 1.93
C GLU A 103 9.47 -52.74 1.01
N THR A 104 9.84 -53.23 -0.17
CA THR A 104 10.56 -52.47 -1.20
C THR A 104 9.63 -51.93 -2.30
N MET A 105 8.31 -52.18 -2.19
CA MET A 105 7.29 -51.69 -3.10
C MET A 105 6.24 -50.81 -2.40
N PRO A 106 5.74 -49.76 -3.08
CA PRO A 106 6.14 -49.30 -4.40
C PRO A 106 7.53 -48.64 -4.33
N PRO A 107 8.34 -48.67 -5.40
CA PRO A 107 9.47 -47.75 -5.52
C PRO A 107 8.92 -46.36 -5.80
N THR A 108 8.25 -45.76 -4.80
CA THR A 108 7.77 -44.38 -4.84
C THR A 108 8.93 -43.48 -5.25
N ARG A 109 10.15 -43.76 -4.77
CA ARG A 109 11.38 -43.02 -5.12
C ARG A 109 11.74 -43.02 -6.61
N GLU A 110 11.73 -44.16 -7.30
CA GLU A 110 12.13 -44.21 -8.73
C GLU A 110 11.07 -43.58 -9.65
N PHE A 111 9.78 -43.77 -9.34
CA PHE A 111 8.74 -43.11 -10.12
C PHE A 111 8.60 -41.62 -9.78
N ASN A 112 8.83 -41.22 -8.53
CA ASN A 112 8.96 -39.81 -8.13
C ASN A 112 10.13 -39.15 -8.88
N PHE A 113 11.27 -39.83 -9.03
CA PHE A 113 12.38 -39.36 -9.87
C PHE A 113 11.94 -39.19 -11.33
N ILE A 114 11.24 -40.17 -11.92
CA ILE A 114 10.76 -40.10 -13.31
C ILE A 114 9.72 -38.99 -13.49
N LEU A 115 8.75 -38.85 -12.60
CA LEU A 115 7.75 -37.77 -12.62
C LEU A 115 8.41 -36.39 -12.48
N ASN A 116 9.33 -36.24 -11.53
CA ASN A 116 10.09 -34.99 -11.32
C ASN A 116 10.97 -34.64 -12.54
N GLN A 117 11.52 -35.64 -13.23
CA GLN A 117 12.36 -35.43 -14.42
C GLN A 117 11.54 -35.19 -15.71
N ILE A 118 10.33 -35.75 -15.82
CA ILE A 118 9.50 -35.72 -17.05
C ILE A 118 8.45 -34.60 -17.04
N LEU A 119 7.86 -34.24 -15.88
CA LEU A 119 6.77 -33.25 -15.79
C LEU A 119 7.25 -31.79 -15.64
N GLU A 120 8.55 -31.54 -15.84
CA GLU A 120 9.32 -30.29 -15.66
C GLU A 120 10.15 -30.28 -14.36
N PRO A 121 11.51 -30.31 -14.45
CA PRO A 121 12.37 -30.20 -13.28
C PRO A 121 12.21 -28.83 -12.61
N ASP A 122 12.27 -28.82 -11.27
CA ASP A 122 12.27 -27.63 -10.40
C ASP A 122 11.01 -26.73 -10.38
N GLN A 123 9.86 -27.15 -10.92
CA GLN A 123 8.69 -26.25 -10.93
C GLN A 123 7.79 -26.27 -9.69
N PHE A 124 7.94 -27.23 -8.77
CA PHE A 124 6.97 -27.39 -7.68
C PHE A 124 7.62 -27.74 -6.34
N ASP A 125 7.88 -26.69 -5.55
CA ASP A 125 8.15 -26.76 -4.10
C ASP A 125 6.84 -26.90 -3.30
N VAL A 126 5.87 -27.64 -3.84
CA VAL A 126 4.63 -27.93 -3.11
C VAL A 126 4.96 -28.99 -2.07
N PRO A 127 4.77 -28.71 -0.77
CA PRO A 127 4.97 -29.69 0.28
C PRO A 127 3.84 -30.72 0.22
N ALA A 128 4.19 -32.01 0.23
CA ALA A 128 3.21 -33.10 0.16
C ALA A 128 3.61 -34.29 1.04
N ILE A 129 2.63 -34.90 1.69
CA ILE A 129 2.79 -36.08 2.56
C ILE A 129 1.74 -37.14 2.18
N ILE A 130 2.21 -38.34 1.86
CA ILE A 130 1.37 -39.53 1.63
C ILE A 130 1.24 -40.27 2.96
N THR A 131 0.01 -40.61 3.33
CA THR A 131 -0.30 -41.38 4.54
C THR A 131 -0.99 -42.69 4.21
N ASP A 132 -0.96 -43.59 5.19
CA ASP A 132 -1.71 -44.84 5.18
C ASP A 132 -3.24 -44.63 5.26
N SER A 133 -3.99 -45.73 5.25
CA SER A 133 -5.45 -45.71 5.36
C SER A 133 -5.95 -45.15 6.69
N THR A 134 -5.11 -45.16 7.73
CA THR A 134 -5.43 -44.58 9.04
C THR A 134 -5.23 -43.07 9.10
N ARG A 135 -4.65 -42.43 8.06
CA ARG A 135 -4.35 -40.99 7.97
C ARG A 135 -3.40 -40.48 9.06
N ARG A 136 -2.70 -41.39 9.74
CA ARG A 136 -1.83 -41.06 10.88
C ARG A 136 -0.37 -41.29 10.59
N ARG A 137 -0.06 -42.30 9.78
CA ARG A 137 1.32 -42.69 9.53
C ARG A 137 1.78 -42.13 8.19
N PRO A 138 2.77 -41.22 8.16
CA PRO A 138 3.44 -40.83 6.92
C PRO A 138 4.15 -42.06 6.31
N LEU A 139 3.92 -42.26 5.01
CA LEU A 139 4.56 -43.32 4.21
C LEU A 139 5.64 -42.75 3.30
N SER A 140 5.43 -41.55 2.77
CA SER A 140 6.34 -40.84 1.88
C SER A 140 6.04 -39.35 1.97
N TRP A 141 7.04 -38.50 1.78
CA TRP A 141 6.88 -37.05 1.78
C TRP A 141 7.79 -36.40 0.74
N GLN A 142 7.52 -35.14 0.43
CA GLN A 142 8.32 -34.34 -0.50
C GLN A 142 8.20 -32.86 -0.12
N ASN A 143 9.30 -32.11 -0.23
CA ASN A 143 9.37 -30.66 -0.01
C ASN A 143 8.88 -30.16 1.37
N VAL A 144 8.89 -31.02 2.40
CA VAL A 144 8.47 -30.69 3.78
C VAL A 144 9.64 -30.34 4.71
N GLY A 145 10.82 -30.09 4.15
CA GLY A 145 12.03 -29.76 4.93
C GLY A 145 12.59 -30.92 5.76
N VAL A 146 12.12 -32.14 5.55
CA VAL A 146 12.58 -33.36 6.24
C VAL A 146 13.28 -34.29 5.23
N PRO A 147 14.46 -34.85 5.54
CA PRO A 147 15.16 -35.77 4.64
C PRO A 147 14.31 -37.00 4.27
N ASP A 148 14.34 -37.43 3.00
CA ASP A 148 13.55 -38.56 2.48
C ASP A 148 14.00 -39.95 3.00
N ASP A 149 15.16 -40.00 3.69
CA ASP A 149 15.72 -41.21 4.28
C ASP A 149 16.14 -41.01 5.74
N LEU A 150 15.19 -41.28 6.64
CA LEU A 150 15.40 -41.27 8.08
C LEU A 150 16.37 -42.35 8.56
N GLY A 151 16.60 -43.41 7.77
CA GLY A 151 17.50 -44.51 8.15
C GLY A 151 18.98 -44.11 8.16
N SER A 152 19.31 -42.99 7.51
CA SER A 152 20.67 -42.44 7.47
C SER A 152 20.98 -41.49 8.64
N LEU A 153 19.96 -41.09 9.41
CA LEU A 153 20.06 -40.11 10.49
C LEU A 153 20.41 -40.77 11.83
N SER A 154 20.88 -39.96 12.79
CA SER A 154 21.05 -40.43 14.17
C SER A 154 19.67 -40.71 14.80
N PRO A 155 19.58 -41.56 15.84
CA PRO A 155 18.30 -41.85 16.50
C PRO A 155 17.60 -40.59 17.04
N GLU A 156 18.35 -39.60 17.51
CA GLU A 156 17.81 -38.33 18.00
C GLU A 156 17.25 -37.48 16.85
N ASP A 157 18.05 -37.27 15.79
CA ASP A 157 17.61 -36.50 14.61
C ASP A 157 16.43 -37.18 13.89
N SER A 158 16.39 -38.52 13.89
CA SER A 158 15.27 -39.27 13.31
C SER A 158 13.96 -39.07 14.09
N ALA A 159 14.04 -38.92 15.42
CA ALA A 159 12.88 -38.68 16.25
C ALA A 159 12.36 -37.24 16.04
N GLU A 160 13.26 -36.26 15.97
CA GLU A 160 12.93 -34.86 15.66
C GLU A 160 12.29 -34.73 14.27
N ALA A 161 12.86 -35.39 13.26
CA ALA A 161 12.31 -35.42 11.90
C ALA A 161 10.90 -36.03 11.84
N ILE A 162 10.63 -37.09 12.61
CA ILE A 162 9.29 -37.69 12.71
C ILE A 162 8.32 -36.75 13.43
N GLU A 163 8.75 -36.03 14.45
CA GLU A 163 7.93 -35.03 15.13
C GLU A 163 7.57 -33.89 14.17
N GLN A 164 8.55 -33.38 13.41
CA GLN A 164 8.33 -32.37 12.37
C GLN A 164 7.34 -32.84 11.32
N LEU A 165 7.47 -34.08 10.80
CA LEU A 165 6.52 -34.64 9.83
C LEU A 165 5.08 -34.71 10.34
N HIS A 166 4.88 -35.05 11.62
CA HIS A 166 3.54 -35.06 12.19
C HIS A 166 2.98 -33.65 12.36
N GLY A 167 3.82 -32.68 12.73
CA GLY A 167 3.45 -31.26 12.79
C GLY A 167 2.97 -30.73 11.43
N GLU A 168 3.79 -30.91 10.40
CA GLU A 168 3.46 -30.53 9.01
C GLU A 168 2.19 -31.23 8.53
N LEU A 169 2.04 -32.53 8.79
CA LEU A 169 0.84 -33.28 8.42
C LEU A 169 -0.44 -32.72 9.10
N ASP A 170 -0.35 -32.30 10.35
CA ASP A 170 -1.49 -31.72 11.07
C ASP A 170 -1.85 -30.31 10.57
N GLU A 171 -0.85 -29.52 10.15
CA GLU A 171 -1.10 -28.24 9.46
C GLU A 171 -1.78 -28.48 8.10
N MET A 172 -1.25 -29.39 7.27
CA MET A 172 -1.83 -29.73 5.97
C MET A 172 -3.28 -30.24 6.06
N LYS A 173 -3.59 -31.03 7.10
CA LYS A 173 -4.97 -31.50 7.36
C LYS A 173 -5.97 -30.36 7.56
N SER A 174 -5.51 -29.21 8.03
CA SER A 174 -6.36 -28.04 8.29
C SER A 174 -6.52 -27.14 7.06
N GLY A 175 -5.57 -27.20 6.12
CA GLY A 175 -5.53 -26.36 4.92
C GLY A 175 -6.41 -26.88 3.77
N PHE A 176 -6.12 -28.08 3.27
CA PHE A 176 -6.75 -28.64 2.08
C PHE A 176 -7.38 -30.01 2.32
N GLU A 177 -8.41 -30.34 1.53
CA GLU A 177 -8.95 -31.70 1.52
C GLU A 177 -7.91 -32.67 0.92
N PRO A 178 -7.63 -33.80 1.60
CA PRO A 178 -6.63 -34.74 1.10
C PRO A 178 -7.12 -35.44 -0.16
N ILE A 179 -6.21 -35.73 -1.07
CA ILE A 179 -6.51 -36.46 -2.31
C ILE A 179 -6.41 -37.96 -2.02
N PRO A 180 -7.50 -38.73 -2.16
CA PRO A 180 -7.48 -40.17 -1.91
C PRO A 180 -6.86 -40.91 -3.10
N ILE A 181 -5.86 -41.74 -2.84
CA ILE A 181 -5.29 -42.69 -3.81
C ILE A 181 -5.96 -44.03 -3.55
N ARG A 182 -6.75 -44.51 -4.53
CA ARG A 182 -7.50 -45.76 -4.39
C ARG A 182 -6.79 -46.90 -5.10
N ILE A 183 -6.42 -47.90 -4.31
CA ILE A 183 -5.67 -49.05 -4.78
C ILE A 183 -6.61 -50.25 -4.71
N ASP A 184 -7.06 -50.70 -5.89
CA ASP A 184 -7.93 -51.87 -5.98
C ASP A 184 -7.09 -53.14 -5.92
N LEU A 185 -7.27 -53.92 -4.85
CA LEU A 185 -6.62 -55.23 -4.69
C LEU A 185 -7.47 -56.36 -5.29
N SER A 186 -8.64 -56.07 -5.89
CA SER A 186 -9.55 -57.07 -6.43
C SER A 186 -9.13 -57.59 -7.81
N GLU A 187 -9.49 -58.84 -8.06
CA GLU A 187 -8.75 -59.70 -8.98
C GLU A 187 -9.26 -59.69 -10.43
N ASN A 188 -10.51 -59.29 -10.67
CA ASN A 188 -11.11 -59.18 -12.00
C ASN A 188 -12.44 -58.42 -11.88
N PRO A 189 -12.76 -57.47 -12.77
CA PRO A 189 -13.99 -56.69 -12.69
C PRO A 189 -15.28 -57.48 -13.03
N SER A 190 -15.21 -58.77 -13.36
CA SER A 190 -16.32 -59.50 -13.99
C SER A 190 -16.92 -60.69 -13.25
N GLU A 191 -16.35 -61.22 -12.16
CA GLU A 191 -16.98 -62.33 -11.43
C GLU A 191 -16.92 -62.14 -9.91
N ASP A 192 -18.10 -62.23 -9.29
CA ASP A 192 -18.42 -62.32 -7.86
C ASP A 192 -18.68 -61.03 -7.04
N LEU A 193 -19.87 -60.48 -7.29
CA LEU A 193 -20.58 -59.49 -6.46
C LEU A 193 -21.12 -60.01 -5.10
N GLN A 194 -20.68 -61.17 -4.58
CA GLN A 194 -21.29 -61.75 -3.36
C GLN A 194 -20.34 -62.23 -2.26
N SER A 195 -19.02 -61.99 -2.36
CA SER A 195 -18.11 -62.23 -1.22
C SER A 195 -17.31 -60.96 -0.90
N GLY A 196 -17.79 -60.20 0.09
CA GLY A 196 -17.36 -58.82 0.41
C GLY A 196 -15.96 -58.65 1.00
N THR A 197 -14.89 -59.02 0.29
CA THR A 197 -13.52 -58.59 0.64
C THR A 197 -12.64 -58.41 -0.60
N GLY A 198 -13.13 -57.71 -1.61
CA GLY A 198 -12.22 -56.97 -2.51
C GLY A 198 -11.63 -55.82 -1.70
N GLY A 199 -10.44 -56.00 -1.12
CA GLY A 199 -9.84 -55.01 -0.25
C GLY A 199 -9.42 -53.78 -1.05
N GLN A 200 -10.18 -52.69 -1.01
CA GLN A 200 -9.72 -51.43 -1.56
C GLN A 200 -8.83 -50.74 -0.52
N LEU A 201 -7.52 -50.65 -0.79
CA LEU A 201 -6.60 -49.89 0.05
C LEU A 201 -6.68 -48.41 -0.36
N THR A 202 -7.05 -47.55 0.57
CA THR A 202 -7.04 -46.09 0.33
C THR A 202 -5.86 -45.47 1.05
N GLN A 203 -5.01 -44.75 0.31
CA GLN A 203 -4.00 -43.86 0.87
C GLN A 203 -4.44 -42.40 0.68
N TYR A 204 -3.83 -41.47 1.40
CA TYR A 204 -4.19 -40.05 1.32
C TYR A 204 -2.97 -39.19 1.09
N VAL A 205 -3.04 -38.32 0.09
CA VAL A 205 -2.07 -37.25 -0.14
C VAL A 205 -2.57 -35.99 0.56
N TYR A 206 -1.79 -35.52 1.53
CA TYR A 206 -1.89 -34.19 2.10
C TYR A 206 -0.92 -33.28 1.39
N TYR A 207 -1.30 -32.03 1.17
CA TYR A 207 -0.47 -31.03 0.50
C TYR A 207 -0.78 -29.64 1.06
N ASP A 208 0.13 -28.70 0.86
CA ASP A 208 -0.08 -27.28 1.17
C ASP A 208 0.28 -26.38 -0.03
N GLU A 209 0.09 -25.06 0.11
CA GLU A 209 0.56 -24.05 -0.84
C GLU A 209 2.09 -24.01 -0.87
N SER A 210 2.67 -23.75 -2.03
CA SER A 210 4.11 -23.51 -2.13
C SER A 210 4.52 -22.24 -1.36
N ALA A 211 5.79 -22.19 -0.93
CA ALA A 211 6.38 -21.02 -0.28
C ALA A 211 6.23 -19.74 -1.14
N LEU A 212 6.30 -19.89 -2.47
CA LEU A 212 6.12 -18.81 -3.43
C LEU A 212 4.73 -18.19 -3.34
N ILE A 213 3.66 -19.00 -3.32
CA ILE A 213 2.27 -18.50 -3.21
C ILE A 213 2.07 -17.77 -1.89
N THR A 214 2.60 -18.32 -0.80
CA THR A 214 2.55 -17.71 0.52
C THR A 214 3.24 -16.35 0.54
N GLU A 215 4.44 -16.23 -0.05
CA GLU A 215 5.15 -14.96 -0.19
C GLU A 215 4.37 -13.96 -1.05
N LEU A 216 3.86 -14.38 -2.22
CA LEU A 216 3.07 -13.53 -3.12
C LEU A 216 1.77 -13.01 -2.46
N ARG A 217 1.18 -13.76 -1.53
CA ARG A 217 -0.02 -13.34 -0.79
C ARG A 217 0.25 -12.18 0.18
N THR A 218 1.51 -11.97 0.59
CA THR A 218 1.91 -10.82 1.40
C THR A 218 2.14 -9.55 0.59
N PHE A 219 2.45 -9.68 -0.70
CA PHE A 219 2.79 -8.56 -1.59
C PHE A 219 1.73 -7.43 -1.64
N PRO A 220 0.41 -7.71 -1.67
CA PRO A 220 -0.62 -6.68 -1.55
C PRO A 220 -0.45 -5.71 -0.37
N TRP A 221 -0.02 -6.23 0.79
CA TRP A 221 0.19 -5.41 1.99
C TRP A 221 1.39 -4.50 1.86
N VAL A 222 2.49 -5.02 1.30
CA VAL A 222 3.69 -4.23 0.98
C VAL A 222 3.32 -3.09 0.04
N GLN A 223 2.54 -3.38 -1.01
CA GLN A 223 2.08 -2.37 -1.96
C GLN A 223 1.24 -1.27 -1.29
N LEU A 224 0.33 -1.62 -0.38
CA LEU A 224 -0.47 -0.65 0.36
C LEU A 224 0.40 0.29 1.22
N VAL A 225 1.46 -0.23 1.84
CA VAL A 225 2.43 0.59 2.58
C VAL A 225 3.11 1.60 1.64
N PHE A 226 3.58 1.16 0.46
CA PHE A 226 4.19 2.06 -0.53
C PHE A 226 3.22 3.13 -1.04
N VAL A 227 1.97 2.76 -1.32
CA VAL A 227 0.94 3.71 -1.74
C VAL A 227 0.65 4.72 -0.64
N GLY A 228 0.51 4.27 0.61
CA GLY A 228 0.32 5.16 1.77
C GLY A 228 1.49 6.12 1.97
N LEU A 229 2.73 5.64 1.86
CA LEU A 229 3.93 6.46 1.92
C LEU A 229 3.95 7.51 0.81
N PHE A 230 3.61 7.12 -0.42
CA PHE A 230 3.56 8.04 -1.55
C PHE A 230 2.52 9.15 -1.34
N ILE A 231 1.32 8.80 -0.85
CA ILE A 231 0.27 9.77 -0.50
C ILE A 231 0.76 10.72 0.59
N LEU A 232 1.44 10.20 1.63
CA LEU A 232 1.98 11.01 2.72
C LEU A 232 3.01 12.03 2.20
N VAL A 233 3.97 11.60 1.39
CA VAL A 233 4.98 12.49 0.79
C VAL A 233 4.30 13.56 -0.08
N GLY A 234 3.33 13.17 -0.91
CA GLY A 234 2.55 14.10 -1.72
C GLY A 234 1.79 15.14 -0.87
N TYR A 235 1.18 14.70 0.22
CA TYR A 235 0.49 15.56 1.17
C TYR A 235 1.44 16.54 1.87
N LEU A 236 2.58 16.06 2.39
CA LEU A 236 3.57 16.89 3.05
C LEU A 236 4.16 17.94 2.10
N GLY A 237 4.52 17.54 0.89
CA GLY A 237 5.02 18.45 -0.15
C GLY A 237 3.99 19.52 -0.51
N PHE A 238 2.73 19.12 -0.70
CA PHE A 238 1.65 20.07 -0.98
C PHE A 238 1.40 21.04 0.17
N SER A 239 1.40 20.53 1.41
CA SER A 239 1.25 21.33 2.63
C SER A 239 2.37 22.37 2.77
N TYR A 240 3.61 21.95 2.49
CA TYR A 240 4.77 22.82 2.51
C TYR A 240 4.66 23.95 1.47
N ILE A 241 4.32 23.63 0.22
CA ILE A 241 4.18 24.62 -0.86
C ILE A 241 3.11 25.65 -0.50
N ARG A 242 1.93 25.22 -0.03
CA ARG A 242 0.87 26.14 0.39
C ARG A 242 1.33 27.10 1.49
N ARG A 243 2.09 26.60 2.46
CA ARG A 243 2.58 27.43 3.57
C ARG A 243 3.65 28.43 3.10
N SER A 244 4.50 28.01 2.17
CA SER A 244 5.52 28.87 1.56
C SER A 244 4.91 30.01 0.74
N GLU A 245 3.86 29.74 -0.05
CA GLU A 245 3.14 30.76 -0.83
C GLU A 245 2.63 31.89 0.08
N GLN A 246 2.05 31.56 1.25
CA GLN A 246 1.58 32.56 2.21
C GLN A 246 2.71 33.40 2.82
N SER A 247 3.88 32.80 3.09
CA SER A 247 5.03 33.51 3.67
C SER A 247 5.70 34.49 2.69
N SER A 248 5.56 34.27 1.38
CA SER A 248 6.15 35.15 0.38
C SER A 248 5.50 36.54 0.33
N LEU A 249 4.18 36.61 0.53
CA LEU A 249 3.44 37.88 0.61
C LEU A 249 3.89 38.71 1.82
N TRP A 250 4.14 38.06 2.95
CA TRP A 250 4.67 38.70 4.16
C TRP A 250 6.05 39.30 3.95
N MET A 251 6.95 38.63 3.21
CA MET A 251 8.25 39.20 2.87
C MET A 251 8.14 40.44 1.98
N GLY A 252 7.19 40.46 1.04
CA GLY A 252 6.91 41.63 0.20
C GLY A 252 6.39 42.82 1.02
N MET A 253 5.39 42.58 1.87
CA MET A 253 4.81 43.61 2.74
C MET A 253 5.81 44.15 3.77
N ALA A 254 6.65 43.30 4.36
CA ALA A 254 7.69 43.72 5.30
C ALA A 254 8.75 44.60 4.64
N ARG A 255 9.13 44.28 3.39
CA ARG A 255 10.08 45.10 2.61
C ARG A 255 9.51 46.47 2.27
N GLU A 256 8.23 46.54 1.90
CA GLU A 256 7.52 47.78 1.62
C GLU A 256 7.35 48.64 2.88
N ALA A 257 6.93 48.04 3.99
CA ALA A 257 6.83 48.75 5.26
C ALA A 257 8.18 49.31 5.74
N ALA A 258 9.26 48.55 5.60
CA ALA A 258 10.60 49.04 5.90
C ALA A 258 10.99 50.26 5.04
N HIS A 259 10.58 50.29 3.77
CA HIS A 259 10.78 51.44 2.89
C HIS A 259 9.92 52.64 3.33
N GLN A 260 8.62 52.43 3.57
CA GLN A 260 7.67 53.48 3.96
C GLN A 260 7.96 54.09 5.33
N LEU A 261 8.52 53.31 6.27
CA LEU A 261 8.98 53.80 7.58
C LEU A 261 10.34 54.52 7.47
N GLY A 262 11.22 54.09 6.56
CA GLY A 262 12.56 54.65 6.40
C GLY A 262 12.57 56.10 5.91
N THR A 263 11.68 56.47 4.99
CA THR A 263 11.59 57.85 4.46
C THR A 263 11.28 58.89 5.54
N PRO A 264 10.17 58.78 6.33
CA PRO A 264 9.87 59.74 7.39
C PRO A 264 10.90 59.70 8.53
N LEU A 265 11.49 58.54 8.84
CA LEU A 265 12.58 58.48 9.82
C LEU A 265 13.81 59.31 9.38
N SER A 266 14.12 59.29 8.08
CA SER A 266 15.28 60.04 7.53
C SER A 266 15.01 61.54 7.50
N SER A 267 13.81 61.98 7.13
CA SER A 267 13.44 63.41 7.16
C SER A 267 13.39 63.94 8.60
N LEU A 268 12.84 63.17 9.55
CA LEU A 268 12.87 63.50 10.98
C LEU A 268 14.30 63.73 11.49
N MET A 269 15.23 62.85 11.11
CA MET A 269 16.64 63.00 11.45
C MET A 269 17.22 64.33 10.91
N GLY A 270 16.86 64.68 9.66
CA GLY A 270 17.26 65.94 9.02
C GLY A 270 16.69 67.18 9.71
N TRP A 271 15.41 67.17 10.09
CA TRP A 271 14.78 68.26 10.82
C TRP A 271 15.34 68.41 12.24
N ILE A 272 15.63 67.30 12.93
CA ILE A 272 16.30 67.32 14.24
C ILE A 272 17.70 67.92 14.12
N GLU A 273 18.47 67.56 13.09
CA GLU A 273 19.80 68.14 12.85
C GLU A 273 19.73 69.63 12.51
N MET A 274 18.74 70.04 11.71
CA MET A 274 18.48 71.45 11.41
C MET A 274 18.13 72.23 12.68
N LEU A 275 17.24 71.70 13.54
CA LEU A 275 16.84 72.33 14.81
C LEU A 275 17.99 72.48 15.81
N ARG A 276 19.06 71.68 15.68
CA ARG A 276 20.28 71.78 16.51
C ARG A 276 21.23 72.89 16.06
N SER A 277 21.01 73.53 14.91
CA SER A 277 21.86 74.61 14.43
C SER A 277 21.63 75.91 15.23
N PRO A 278 22.71 76.59 15.70
CA PRO A 278 22.62 77.71 16.64
C PRO A 278 21.97 78.99 16.08
N ASP A 279 21.91 79.15 14.75
CA ASP A 279 21.46 80.38 14.07
C ASP A 279 20.07 80.26 13.40
N LEU A 280 19.20 79.35 13.86
CA LEU A 280 17.85 79.21 13.28
C LEU A 280 16.90 80.33 13.71
N GLY A 281 16.28 80.98 12.72
CA GLY A 281 15.18 81.92 12.95
C GLY A 281 13.93 81.23 13.52
N THR A 282 13.10 81.97 14.25
CA THR A 282 11.88 81.45 14.90
C THR A 282 10.93 80.77 13.92
N GLU A 283 10.73 81.35 12.74
CA GLU A 283 9.85 80.81 11.70
C GLU A 283 10.36 79.47 11.14
N GLN A 284 11.67 79.29 11.03
CA GLN A 284 12.28 78.04 10.55
C GLN A 284 12.16 76.92 11.60
N LYS A 285 12.21 77.26 12.89
CA LYS A 285 11.97 76.30 13.98
C LYS A 285 10.53 75.83 13.99
N GLU A 286 9.58 76.74 13.84
CA GLU A 286 8.16 76.43 13.83
C GLU A 286 7.77 75.54 12.63
N ARG A 287 8.33 75.84 11.44
CA ARG A 287 8.20 74.97 10.26
C ARG A 287 8.79 73.58 10.51
N ALA A 288 10.00 73.48 11.07
CA ALA A 288 10.62 72.20 11.35
C ALA A 288 9.83 71.35 12.36
N LEU A 289 9.29 71.98 13.41
CA LEU A 289 8.41 71.31 14.37
C LEU A 289 7.13 70.79 13.71
N THR A 290 6.51 71.59 12.84
CA THR A 290 5.31 71.19 12.09
C THR A 290 5.60 70.00 11.17
N GLU A 291 6.73 70.01 10.46
CA GLU A 291 7.12 68.89 9.58
C GLU A 291 7.46 67.62 10.38
N ILE A 292 8.07 67.76 11.56
CA ILE A 292 8.30 66.64 12.48
C ILE A 292 6.98 66.03 12.95
N GLU A 293 6.01 66.85 13.34
CA GLU A 293 4.67 66.37 13.74
C GLU A 293 3.99 65.61 12.59
N ASN A 294 4.03 66.15 11.38
CA ASN A 294 3.48 65.50 10.19
C ASN A 294 4.13 64.13 9.89
N ASP A 295 5.46 64.04 10.00
CA ASP A 295 6.20 62.79 9.75
C ASP A 295 5.97 61.75 10.86
N VAL A 296 5.82 62.18 12.12
CA VAL A 296 5.44 61.28 13.23
C VAL A 296 4.03 60.73 13.04
N GLU A 297 3.06 61.56 12.67
CA GLU A 297 1.71 61.08 12.34
C GLU A 297 1.73 60.10 11.17
N ARG A 298 2.58 60.34 10.16
CA ARG A 298 2.73 59.43 9.03
C ARG A 298 3.31 58.08 9.46
N LEU A 299 4.32 58.07 10.32
CA LEU A 299 4.88 56.84 10.91
C LEU A 299 3.82 56.06 11.68
N GLN A 300 3.02 56.75 12.51
CA GLN A 300 1.93 56.14 13.28
C GLN A 300 0.92 55.44 12.36
N ARG A 301 0.45 56.13 11.31
CA ARG A 301 -0.49 55.55 10.32
C ARG A 301 0.09 54.32 9.62
N VAL A 302 1.37 54.32 9.26
CA VAL A 302 2.02 53.16 8.61
C VAL A 302 2.14 51.99 9.59
N ALA A 303 2.47 52.26 10.86
CA ALA A 303 2.57 51.24 11.91
C ALA A 303 1.21 50.60 12.24
N ASP A 304 0.16 51.40 12.36
CA ASP A 304 -1.20 50.93 12.63
C ASP A 304 -1.70 50.04 11.48
N ARG A 305 -1.52 50.48 10.22
CA ARG A 305 -1.81 49.68 9.01
C ARG A 305 -1.04 48.35 9.00
N PHE A 306 0.25 48.37 9.37
CA PHE A 306 1.06 47.15 9.40
C PHE A 306 0.60 46.16 10.49
N SER A 307 0.18 46.67 11.65
CA SER A 307 -0.40 45.85 12.72
C SER A 307 -1.69 45.17 12.26
N ASP A 308 -2.55 45.89 11.54
CA ASP A 308 -3.84 45.38 11.11
C ASP A 308 -3.73 44.31 10.01
N ILE A 309 -2.74 44.41 9.12
CA ILE A 309 -2.44 43.37 8.10
C ILE A 309 -2.02 42.05 8.75
N GLY A 310 -1.37 42.10 9.92
CA GLY A 310 -0.86 40.93 10.61
C GLY A 310 -1.86 40.19 11.49
N SER A 311 -3.05 40.75 11.67
CA SER A 311 -4.13 40.19 12.51
C SER A 311 -5.33 39.80 11.65
N GLN A 312 -6.25 38.97 12.19
CA GLN A 312 -7.53 38.74 11.50
C GLN A 312 -8.37 40.02 11.61
N PRO A 313 -8.72 40.68 10.48
CA PRO A 313 -9.45 41.93 10.52
C PRO A 313 -10.87 41.72 11.04
N LYS A 314 -11.32 42.62 11.91
CA LYS A 314 -12.72 42.64 12.36
C LYS A 314 -13.59 43.20 11.24
N LEU A 315 -14.44 42.35 10.69
CA LEU A 315 -15.40 42.71 9.66
C LEU A 315 -16.70 43.14 10.33
N GLU A 316 -17.21 44.30 9.93
CA GLU A 316 -18.48 44.83 10.38
C GLU A 316 -19.38 45.08 9.17
N ARG A 317 -20.72 44.98 9.35
CA ARG A 317 -21.65 45.34 8.28
C ARG A 317 -21.64 46.85 8.11
N CYS A 318 -21.07 47.34 7.03
CA CYS A 318 -21.01 48.77 6.70
C CYS A 318 -21.48 49.02 5.27
N ASP A 319 -21.91 50.25 4.99
CA ASP A 319 -22.18 50.73 3.64
C ASP A 319 -20.85 51.16 3.00
N LEU A 320 -20.52 50.59 1.84
CA LEU A 320 -19.27 50.85 1.14
C LEU A 320 -19.31 52.14 0.32
N VAL A 321 -20.51 52.65 -0.01
CA VAL A 321 -20.66 53.83 -0.85
C VAL A 321 -19.94 55.05 -0.26
N PRO A 322 -20.13 55.44 1.02
CA PRO A 322 -19.42 56.56 1.62
C PRO A 322 -17.90 56.39 1.61
N ILE A 323 -17.42 55.16 1.81
CA ILE A 323 -15.99 54.84 1.89
C ILE A 323 -15.33 55.06 0.52
N VAL A 324 -15.96 54.57 -0.55
CA VAL A 324 -15.48 54.74 -1.93
C VAL A 324 -15.52 56.22 -2.32
N GLU A 325 -16.62 56.91 -2.06
CA GLU A 325 -16.78 58.34 -2.39
C GLU A 325 -15.77 59.21 -1.66
N GLN A 326 -15.55 58.98 -0.37
CA GLN A 326 -14.58 59.72 0.43
C GLN A 326 -13.15 59.47 -0.06
N THR A 327 -12.81 58.21 -0.37
CA THR A 327 -11.48 57.86 -0.89
C THR A 327 -11.24 58.50 -2.25
N ALA A 328 -12.22 58.43 -3.16
CA ALA A 328 -12.15 59.07 -4.48
C ALA A 328 -12.06 60.60 -4.37
N ALA A 329 -12.85 61.23 -3.50
CA ALA A 329 -12.80 62.66 -3.26
C ALA A 329 -11.44 63.12 -2.72
N TYR A 330 -10.82 62.33 -1.84
CA TYR A 330 -9.47 62.57 -1.35
C TYR A 330 -8.44 62.55 -2.50
N LEU A 331 -8.50 61.54 -3.37
CA LEU A 331 -7.59 61.44 -4.52
C LEU A 331 -7.81 62.55 -5.55
N ARG A 332 -9.06 62.92 -5.85
CA ARG A 332 -9.38 64.07 -6.73
C ARG A 332 -8.72 65.37 -6.29
N ARG A 333 -8.50 65.58 -4.98
CA ARG A 333 -7.80 66.78 -4.47
C ARG A 333 -6.29 66.73 -4.68
N ARG A 334 -5.69 65.54 -4.78
CA ARG A 334 -4.23 65.35 -4.92
C ARG A 334 -3.77 65.26 -6.37
N ILE A 335 -4.60 64.73 -7.27
CA ILE A 335 -4.33 64.63 -8.72
C ILE A 335 -3.89 65.97 -9.36
N PRO A 336 -4.53 67.13 -9.10
CA PRO A 336 -4.20 68.39 -9.77
C PRO A 336 -2.79 68.92 -9.48
N GLN A 337 -2.13 68.43 -8.42
CA GLN A 337 -0.80 68.88 -8.03
C GLN A 337 0.34 68.14 -8.77
N GLN A 338 0.03 67.07 -9.52
CA GLN A 338 1.01 66.28 -10.27
C GLN A 338 1.09 66.63 -11.76
N GLY A 339 0.32 67.61 -12.24
CA GLY A 339 0.43 68.14 -13.61
C GLY A 339 -0.36 67.39 -14.69
N GLN A 340 -1.07 66.31 -14.35
CA GLN A 340 -1.91 65.55 -15.27
C GLN A 340 -3.39 65.95 -15.14
N SER A 341 -4.11 66.08 -16.26
CA SER A 341 -5.57 66.28 -16.25
C SER A 341 -6.27 64.91 -16.24
N ILE A 342 -6.52 64.39 -15.04
CA ILE A 342 -7.15 63.08 -14.86
C ILE A 342 -8.60 63.25 -14.39
N ASP A 343 -9.55 62.61 -15.07
CA ASP A 343 -10.96 62.59 -14.68
C ASP A 343 -11.32 61.31 -13.91
N LEU A 344 -11.54 61.44 -12.60
CA LEU A 344 -11.97 60.33 -11.76
C LEU A 344 -13.49 60.30 -11.66
N THR A 345 -14.14 59.34 -12.33
CA THR A 345 -15.59 59.09 -12.20
C THR A 345 -15.87 57.91 -11.24
N VAL A 346 -16.87 58.06 -10.37
CA VAL A 346 -17.33 57.00 -9.45
C VAL A 346 -18.78 56.68 -9.81
N ASP A 347 -19.04 55.44 -10.18
CA ASP A 347 -20.39 54.92 -10.47
C ASP A 347 -20.72 53.80 -9.47
N MET A 348 -21.66 54.08 -8.56
CA MET A 348 -22.04 53.21 -7.46
C MET A 348 -23.57 53.21 -7.28
N PRO A 349 -24.17 52.09 -6.85
CA PRO A 349 -25.59 52.05 -6.48
C PRO A 349 -25.85 52.89 -5.21
N GLU A 350 -27.13 53.24 -4.94
CA GLU A 350 -27.50 54.09 -3.79
C GLU A 350 -27.04 53.57 -2.42
N ALA A 351 -26.92 52.25 -2.25
CA ALA A 351 -26.37 51.63 -1.07
C ALA A 351 -25.71 50.30 -1.44
N LEU A 352 -24.54 50.02 -0.86
CA LEU A 352 -23.83 48.76 -1.06
C LEU A 352 -23.29 48.26 0.28
N VAL A 353 -24.05 47.40 0.94
CA VAL A 353 -23.70 46.89 2.28
C VAL A 353 -22.90 45.60 2.17
N ALA A 354 -21.75 45.56 2.82
CA ALA A 354 -20.89 44.38 2.90
C ALA A 354 -20.29 44.22 4.30
N GLU A 355 -19.76 43.03 4.59
CA GLU A 355 -18.92 42.81 5.77
C GLU A 355 -17.49 43.23 5.44
N ALA A 356 -17.08 44.39 5.94
CA ALA A 356 -15.76 44.95 5.67
C ALA A 356 -15.20 45.62 6.93
N ASN A 357 -13.88 45.76 6.95
CA ASN A 357 -13.22 46.71 7.84
C ASN A 357 -13.05 48.02 7.04
N GLU A 358 -13.68 49.10 7.49
CA GLU A 358 -13.73 50.37 6.77
C GLU A 358 -12.32 50.92 6.44
N GLU A 359 -11.41 50.91 7.41
CA GLU A 359 -10.06 51.44 7.27
C GLU A 359 -9.22 50.62 6.28
N LEU A 360 -9.21 49.29 6.42
CA LEU A 360 -8.49 48.41 5.51
C LEU A 360 -9.07 48.45 4.09
N PHE A 361 -10.40 48.57 3.96
CA PHE A 361 -11.04 48.67 2.65
C PHE A 361 -10.70 50.00 1.95
N ALA A 362 -10.79 51.13 2.66
CA ALA A 362 -10.33 52.42 2.17
C ALA A 362 -8.85 52.37 1.75
N TRP A 363 -8.02 51.67 2.51
CA TRP A 363 -6.60 51.51 2.19
C TRP A 363 -6.35 50.67 0.93
N VAL A 364 -7.13 49.61 0.70
CA VAL A 364 -7.10 48.85 -0.57
C VAL A 364 -7.43 49.76 -1.74
N LEU A 365 -8.50 50.56 -1.63
CA LEU A 365 -8.88 51.51 -2.67
C LEU A 365 -7.79 52.55 -2.91
N GLU A 366 -7.21 53.12 -1.85
CA GLU A 366 -6.11 54.08 -1.93
C GLU A 366 -4.92 53.51 -2.73
N ASN A 367 -4.53 52.26 -2.46
CA ASN A 367 -3.43 51.60 -3.18
C ASN A 367 -3.78 51.30 -4.63
N LEU A 368 -4.99 50.80 -4.91
CA LEU A 368 -5.42 50.52 -6.27
C LEU A 368 -5.49 51.79 -7.11
N PHE A 369 -6.01 52.88 -6.55
CA PHE A 369 -6.07 54.15 -7.25
C PHE A 369 -4.69 54.77 -7.47
N LYS A 370 -3.76 54.69 -6.50
CA LYS A 370 -2.37 55.12 -6.74
C LYS A 370 -1.71 54.32 -7.85
N ASN A 371 -1.82 53.00 -7.81
CA ASN A 371 -1.27 52.14 -8.85
C ASN A 371 -1.88 52.45 -10.23
N ALA A 372 -3.17 52.81 -10.28
CA ALA A 372 -3.83 53.22 -11.50
C ALA A 372 -3.31 54.59 -12.01
N LEU A 373 -3.17 55.57 -11.12
CA LEU A 373 -2.61 56.88 -11.43
C LEU A 373 -1.16 56.79 -11.91
N ASP A 374 -0.30 56.05 -11.19
CA ASP A 374 1.11 55.86 -11.55
C ASP A 374 1.28 55.12 -12.89
N ALA A 375 0.27 54.37 -13.33
CA ALA A 375 0.28 53.68 -14.62
C ALA A 375 -0.17 54.57 -15.80
N ILE A 376 -0.69 55.77 -15.53
CA ILE A 376 -1.04 56.75 -16.56
C ILE A 376 0.24 57.53 -16.90
N ASP A 377 0.90 57.12 -17.98
CA ASP A 377 2.16 57.72 -18.48
C ASP A 377 1.95 59.07 -19.21
N ASP A 378 0.74 59.37 -19.70
CA ASP A 378 0.41 60.57 -20.48
C ASP A 378 -0.08 61.75 -19.60
N GLU A 379 -0.07 62.96 -20.15
CA GLU A 379 -0.52 64.19 -19.45
C GLU A 379 -2.06 64.26 -19.26
N GLU A 380 -2.83 63.38 -19.92
CA GLU A 380 -4.29 63.29 -19.86
C GLU A 380 -4.75 61.84 -19.64
N GLY A 381 -5.75 61.59 -18.78
CA GLY A 381 -6.16 60.21 -18.39
C GLY A 381 -7.56 60.05 -17.84
#